data_AF-A0A1I2FSG9-F1
#
_entry.id   AF-A0A1I2FSG9-F1
#
_cell.length_a   1.000
_cell.length_b   1.000
_cell.length_c   1.000
_cell.angle_alpha   90.00
_cell.angle_beta   90.00
_cell.angle_gamma   90.00
#
_symmetry.space_group_name_H-M   'P 1'
#
loop_
_entity.id
_entity.type
_entity.pdbx_description
1 polymer ?
#
loop_
_entity_poly.entity_id
_entity_poly.type
_entity_poly.pdbx_seq_one_letter_code
_entity_poly.pdbx_strand_id
1 'polypeptide(L)'
;METVEIIAVSALILSLLLLLKVFSLQRQLNEIKSELQWTISREGMAGLPRPNLTTPPSSPGMPHVSSSANIDERLLMLIAAGKRIQAIKEYREVSDVGLKEAKDYVDDLERRQY
;
A
#
# COMPACT_ATOMS: atom_id res chain seq x y z
N MET A 1 -20.02 -14.34 34.03
CA MET A 1 -18.69 -14.88 33.61
C MET A 1 -18.32 -14.38 32.20
N GLU A 2 -19.18 -13.59 31.56
CA GLU A 2 -19.04 -13.22 30.15
C GLU A 2 -17.98 -12.13 29.84
N THR A 3 -17.67 -11.23 30.78
CA THR A 3 -16.70 -10.15 30.53
C THR A 3 -15.27 -10.66 30.37
N VAL A 4 -14.89 -11.67 31.15
CA VAL A 4 -13.55 -12.27 31.10
C VAL A 4 -13.34 -13.01 29.78
N GLU A 5 -14.38 -13.67 29.28
CA GLU A 5 -14.36 -14.36 27.99
C GLU A 5 -14.21 -13.39 26.81
N ILE A 6 -14.94 -12.26 26.84
CA ILE A 6 -14.82 -11.21 25.81
C ILE A 6 -13.42 -10.57 25.82
N ILE A 7 -12.86 -10.32 27.01
CA ILE A 7 -11.50 -9.80 27.15
C ILE A 7 -10.48 -10.82 26.62
N ALA A 8 -10.66 -12.11 26.91
CA ALA A 8 -9.78 -13.17 26.42
C ALA A 8 -9.84 -13.30 24.89
N VAL A 9 -11.03 -13.26 24.29
CA VAL A 9 -11.22 -13.34 22.84
C VAL A 9 -10.65 -12.11 22.14
N SER A 10 -10.90 -10.91 22.68
CA SER A 10 -10.33 -9.66 22.12
C SER A 10 -8.81 -9.64 22.21
N ALA A 11 -8.22 -10.11 23.32
CA ALA A 11 -6.77 -10.26 23.46
C ALA A 11 -6.18 -11.25 22.45
N LEU A 12 -6.86 -12.38 22.18
CA LEU A 12 -6.47 -13.35 21.17
C LEU A 12 -6.48 -12.75 19.76
N ILE A 13 -7.54 -12.01 19.41
CA ILE A 13 -7.67 -11.35 18.10
C ILE A 13 -6.58 -10.28 17.93
N LEU A 14 -6.33 -9.47 18.96
CA LEU A 14 -5.28 -8.44 18.93
C LEU A 14 -3.88 -9.06 18.80
N SER A 15 -3.60 -10.15 19.51
CA SER A 15 -2.34 -10.90 19.40
C SER A 15 -2.12 -11.43 17.98
N LEU A 16 -3.16 -12.03 17.38
CA LEU A 16 -3.11 -12.52 16.01
C LEU A 16 -2.91 -11.39 14.98
N LEU A 17 -3.57 -10.24 15.17
CA LEU A 17 -3.40 -9.06 14.32
C LEU A 17 -1.98 -8.48 14.41
N LEU A 18 -1.41 -8.38 15.61
CA LEU A 18 -0.03 -7.93 15.81
C LEU A 18 0.98 -8.89 15.17
N LEU A 19 0.75 -10.20 15.27
CA LEU A 19 1.59 -11.21 14.63
C LEU A 19 1.59 -11.08 13.10
N LEU A 20 0.42 -10.91 12.47
CA LEU A 20 0.31 -10.68 11.03
C LEU A 20 1.02 -9.38 10.62
N LYS A 21 0.84 -8.30 11.40
CA LYS A 21 1.47 -7.01 11.11
C LYS A 21 3.00 -7.13 11.22
N VAL A 22 3.53 -7.75 12.29
CA VAL A 22 4.96 -8.05 12.45
C VAL A 22 5.51 -8.86 11.29
N PHE A 23 4.79 -9.88 10.82
CA PHE A 23 5.22 -10.70 9.70
C PHE A 23 5.27 -9.89 8.38
N SER A 24 4.30 -9.01 8.15
CA SER A 24 4.28 -8.12 6.99
C SER A 24 5.44 -7.11 7.03
N LEU A 25 5.72 -6.53 8.21
CA LEU A 25 6.84 -5.60 8.41
C LEU A 25 8.20 -6.27 8.20
N GLN A 26 8.34 -7.53 8.64
CA GLN A 26 9.57 -8.29 8.40
C GLN A 26 9.79 -8.59 6.91
N ARG A 27 8.71 -8.82 6.14
CA ARG A 27 8.81 -9.03 4.69
C ARG A 27 9.30 -7.78 3.95
N GLN A 28 8.84 -6.59 4.35
CA GLN A 28 9.26 -5.32 3.76
C GLN A 28 10.73 -4.99 4.04
N LEU A 29 11.24 -5.26 5.25
CA LEU A 29 12.67 -5.10 5.56
C LEU A 29 13.56 -6.08 4.79
N ASN A 30 13.03 -7.23 4.38
CA ASN A 30 13.79 -8.23 3.64
C ASN A 30 14.02 -7.83 2.18
N GLU A 31 13.17 -6.96 1.61
CA GLU A 31 13.37 -6.40 0.27
C GLU A 31 14.30 -5.19 0.27
N ILE A 32 14.26 -4.35 1.30
CA ILE A 32 15.12 -3.15 1.38
C ILE A 32 16.62 -3.51 1.45
N LYS A 33 16.97 -4.71 1.94
CA LYS A 33 18.36 -5.21 1.92
C LYS A 33 18.80 -5.79 0.57
N SER A 34 17.88 -6.31 -0.24
CA SER A 34 18.24 -6.94 -1.51
C SER A 34 18.67 -5.91 -2.56
N GLU A 35 18.07 -4.71 -2.54
CA GLU A 35 18.43 -3.62 -3.47
C GLU A 35 19.84 -3.06 -3.25
N LEU A 36 20.31 -2.99 -2.00
CA LEU A 36 21.65 -2.48 -1.69
C LEU A 36 22.78 -3.43 -2.12
N GLN A 37 22.49 -4.72 -2.23
CA GLN A 37 23.49 -5.73 -2.60
C GLN A 37 23.84 -5.72 -4.11
N TRP A 38 22.89 -5.32 -4.97
CA TRP A 38 23.12 -5.33 -6.43
C TRP A 38 23.95 -4.15 -6.92
N THR A 39 23.89 -3.01 -6.23
CA THR A 39 24.62 -1.79 -6.63
C THR A 39 26.12 -1.91 -6.32
N ILE A 40 26.47 -2.50 -5.18
CA ILE A 40 27.88 -2.74 -4.77
C ILE A 40 28.55 -3.80 -5.64
N SER A 41 27.80 -4.73 -6.23
CA SER A 41 28.35 -5.76 -7.11
C SER A 41 28.75 -5.23 -8.51
N ARG A 42 28.49 -3.96 -8.82
CA ARG A 42 28.76 -3.34 -10.14
C ARG A 42 30.01 -2.43 -10.17
N GLU A 43 30.56 -2.04 -9.02
CA GLU A 43 31.65 -1.04 -8.95
C GLU A 43 33.08 -1.62 -9.01
N GLY A 44 33.27 -2.78 -9.65
CA GLY A 44 34.59 -3.42 -9.80
C GLY A 44 35.30 -3.17 -11.14
N MET A 45 34.65 -2.64 -12.18
CA MET A 45 35.27 -2.50 -13.50
C MET A 45 34.78 -1.30 -14.31
N ALA A 46 35.77 -0.66 -14.94
CA ALA A 46 35.71 0.22 -16.10
C ALA A 46 35.54 1.74 -15.84
N GLY A 47 36.68 2.42 -15.87
CA GLY A 47 36.75 3.85 -16.14
C GLY A 47 36.40 4.21 -17.59
N LEU A 48 36.00 5.48 -17.73
CA LEU A 48 36.18 6.45 -18.83
C LEU A 48 34.88 7.18 -19.23
N PRO A 49 34.92 8.52 -19.39
CA PRO A 49 33.75 9.36 -19.68
C PRO A 49 33.51 9.54 -21.19
N ARG A 50 32.24 9.67 -21.60
CA ARG A 50 31.86 10.24 -22.91
C ARG A 50 30.63 11.15 -22.79
N PRO A 51 30.77 12.47 -23.05
CA PRO A 51 29.64 13.37 -23.18
C PRO A 51 29.22 13.42 -24.66
N ASN A 52 28.10 12.81 -25.02
CA ASN A 52 27.46 13.03 -26.32
C ASN A 52 26.08 13.65 -26.12
N LEU A 53 26.01 14.97 -26.36
CA LEU A 53 24.80 15.73 -26.57
C LEU A 53 24.22 15.41 -27.96
N THR A 54 23.02 14.81 -28.03
CA THR A 54 22.15 14.92 -29.23
C THR A 54 20.67 14.61 -28.90
N THR A 55 19.85 15.68 -28.80
CA THR A 55 18.43 15.91 -29.19
C THR A 55 17.30 14.90 -28.93
N PRO A 56 15.99 15.29 -28.87
CA PRO A 56 15.31 16.57 -28.55
C PRO A 56 14.19 16.40 -27.44
N PRO A 57 13.47 17.47 -27.01
CA PRO A 57 12.59 17.42 -25.84
C PRO A 57 11.19 16.87 -26.16
N SER A 58 10.79 15.79 -25.47
CA SER A 58 9.38 15.38 -25.38
C SER A 58 8.88 15.66 -23.97
N SER A 59 8.00 16.64 -23.86
CA SER A 59 7.20 16.95 -22.67
C SER A 59 6.19 15.83 -22.34
N PRO A 60 5.28 16.04 -21.39
CA PRO A 60 5.35 15.68 -19.97
C PRO A 60 4.48 14.44 -19.69
N GLY A 61 5.06 13.36 -19.16
CA GLY A 61 4.32 12.12 -18.86
C GLY A 61 4.42 11.77 -17.38
N MET A 62 3.59 12.38 -16.53
CA MET A 62 3.19 11.72 -15.29
C MET A 62 2.19 10.62 -15.65
N PRO A 63 2.40 9.37 -15.20
CA PRO A 63 1.27 8.58 -14.75
C PRO A 63 1.58 7.93 -13.39
N HIS A 64 1.77 8.75 -12.36
CA HIS A 64 1.54 8.30 -10.98
C HIS A 64 0.05 8.46 -10.57
N VAL A 65 -0.85 8.75 -11.52
CA VAL A 65 -2.29 8.98 -11.31
C VAL A 65 -3.16 7.79 -11.69
N SER A 66 -2.63 6.79 -12.41
CA SER A 66 -3.41 5.64 -12.88
C SER A 66 -3.68 4.63 -11.75
N SER A 67 -2.75 4.46 -10.81
CA SER A 67 -2.92 3.48 -9.72
C SER A 67 -4.00 3.93 -8.74
N SER A 68 -3.97 5.20 -8.30
CA SER A 68 -4.99 5.74 -7.38
C SER A 68 -6.37 5.77 -8.02
N ALA A 69 -6.48 6.22 -9.28
CA ALA A 69 -7.76 6.26 -9.99
C ALA A 69 -8.38 4.87 -10.15
N ASN A 70 -7.57 3.84 -10.39
CA ASN A 70 -8.08 2.48 -10.54
C ASN A 70 -8.56 1.88 -9.20
N ILE A 71 -7.91 2.24 -8.09
CA ILE A 71 -8.34 1.84 -6.74
C ILE A 71 -9.66 2.52 -6.39
N ASP A 72 -9.80 3.80 -6.72
CA ASP A 72 -10.99 4.59 -6.44
C ASP A 72 -12.20 4.05 -7.21
N GLU A 73 -12.04 3.75 -8.51
CA GLU A 73 -13.08 3.10 -9.32
C GLU A 73 -13.53 1.77 -8.74
N ARG A 74 -12.59 0.97 -8.24
CA ARG A 74 -12.87 -0.33 -7.64
C ARG A 74 -13.56 -0.22 -6.28
N LEU A 75 -13.16 0.76 -5.47
CA LEU A 75 -13.85 1.12 -4.23
C LEU A 75 -15.28 1.57 -4.52
N LEU A 76 -15.47 2.42 -5.53
CA LEU A 76 -16.78 2.91 -5.95
C LEU A 76 -17.70 1.77 -6.39
N MET A 77 -17.18 0.81 -7.17
CA MET A 77 -17.94 -0.40 -7.52
C MET A 77 -18.38 -1.20 -6.29
N LEU A 78 -17.51 -1.34 -5.29
CA LEU A 78 -17.82 -2.05 -4.04
C LEU A 78 -18.84 -1.29 -3.19
N ILE A 79 -18.75 0.05 -3.13
CA ILE A 79 -19.72 0.92 -2.43
C ILE A 79 -21.08 0.84 -3.12
N ALA A 80 -21.14 0.96 -4.44
CA ALA A 80 -22.38 0.84 -5.23
C ALA A 80 -23.04 -0.54 -5.08
N ALA A 81 -22.25 -1.59 -4.89
CA ALA A 81 -22.74 -2.94 -4.60
C ALA A 81 -23.18 -3.15 -3.13
N GLY A 82 -23.14 -2.12 -2.28
CA GLY A 82 -23.46 -2.19 -0.85
C GLY A 82 -22.39 -2.89 0.01
N LYS A 83 -21.20 -3.16 -0.54
CA LYS A 83 -20.12 -3.92 0.10
C LYS A 83 -19.07 -3.02 0.75
N ARG A 84 -19.52 -2.07 1.58
CA ARG A 84 -18.65 -1.07 2.24
C ARG A 84 -17.50 -1.68 3.05
N ILE A 85 -17.72 -2.79 3.75
CA ILE A 85 -16.66 -3.46 4.53
C ILE A 85 -15.55 -3.99 3.61
N GLN A 86 -15.93 -4.47 2.42
CA GLN A 86 -14.99 -4.99 1.43
C GLN A 86 -14.17 -3.87 0.80
N ALA A 87 -14.81 -2.72 0.51
CA ALA A 87 -14.15 -1.49 0.07
C ALA A 87 -13.07 -1.01 1.08
N ILE A 88 -13.40 -0.97 2.37
CA ILE A 88 -12.45 -0.59 3.43
C ILE A 88 -11.27 -1.57 3.50
N LYS A 89 -11.54 -2.87 3.34
CA LYS A 89 -10.49 -3.89 3.33
C LYS A 89 -9.54 -3.70 2.15
N GLU A 90 -10.08 -3.48 0.95
CA GLU A 90 -9.30 -3.33 -0.28
C GLU A 90 -8.42 -2.08 -0.22
N TYR A 91 -8.95 -0.94 0.22
CA TYR A 91 -8.17 0.27 0.41
C TYR A 91 -7.06 0.10 1.46
N ARG A 92 -7.32 -0.68 2.52
CA ARG A 92 -6.32 -0.96 3.55
C ARG A 92 -5.19 -1.85 3.04
N GLU A 93 -5.50 -2.82 2.19
CA GLU A 93 -4.50 -3.73 1.60
C GLU A 93 -3.62 -3.01 0.57
N VAL A 94 -4.16 -2.01 -0.13
CA VAL A 94 -3.42 -1.28 -1.17
C VAL A 94 -2.67 -0.05 -0.62
N SER A 95 -3.25 0.65 0.35
CA SER A 95 -2.68 1.89 0.89
C SER A 95 -1.89 1.71 2.19
N ASP A 96 -1.90 0.51 2.80
CA ASP A 96 -1.27 0.17 4.10
C ASP A 96 -1.63 1.16 5.25
N VAL A 97 -2.81 1.79 5.15
CA VAL A 97 -3.30 2.79 6.12
C VAL A 97 -3.99 2.15 7.32
N GLY A 98 -4.20 2.94 8.39
CA GLY A 98 -4.98 2.49 9.54
C GLY A 98 -6.46 2.21 9.20
N LEU A 99 -7.13 1.37 10.01
CA LEU A 99 -8.57 1.09 9.84
C LEU A 99 -9.43 2.36 9.89
N LYS A 100 -9.02 3.34 10.72
CA LYS A 100 -9.68 4.64 10.83
C LYS A 100 -9.59 5.41 9.50
N GLU A 101 -8.40 5.52 8.93
CA GLU A 101 -8.15 6.23 7.66
C GLU A 101 -8.84 5.54 6.49
N ALA A 102 -8.82 4.21 6.44
CA ALA A 102 -9.50 3.47 5.38
C ALA A 102 -11.03 3.64 5.44
N LYS A 103 -11.60 3.67 6.65
CA LYS A 103 -13.03 3.96 6.83
C LYS A 103 -13.35 5.39 6.40
N ASP A 104 -12.56 6.36 6.84
CA ASP A 104 -12.76 7.79 6.55
C ASP A 104 -12.75 8.05 5.04
N TYR A 105 -11.80 7.42 4.33
CA TYR A 105 -11.67 7.52 2.88
C TYR A 105 -12.87 6.94 2.11
N VAL A 106 -13.34 5.75 2.50
CA VAL A 106 -14.52 5.11 1.91
C VAL A 106 -15.79 5.92 2.20
N ASP A 107 -15.89 6.51 3.39
CA ASP A 107 -16.99 7.38 3.79
C ASP A 107 -17.02 8.70 2.99
N ASP A 108 -15.86 9.32 2.74
CA ASP A 108 -15.73 10.47 1.83
C ASP A 108 -16.11 10.12 0.38
N LEU A 109 -15.72 8.93 -0.09
CA LEU A 109 -16.09 8.44 -1.43
C LEU A 109 -17.60 8.20 -1.55
N GLU A 110 -18.22 7.61 -0.53
CA GLU A 110 -19.67 7.41 -0.45
C GLU A 110 -20.42 8.75 -0.43
N ARG A 111 -19.93 9.73 0.34
CA ARG A 111 -20.50 11.09 0.41
C ARG A 111 -20.40 11.88 -0.89
N ARG A 112 -19.40 11.62 -1.74
CA ARG A 112 -19.28 12.26 -3.06
C ARG A 112 -20.21 11.67 -4.12
N GLN A 113 -20.76 10.48 -3.87
CA GLN A 113 -21.68 9.78 -4.78
C GLN A 113 -23.17 10.10 -4.50
N TYR A 114 -23.45 10.88 -3.45
CA TYR A 114 -24.79 11.33 -3.07
C TYR A 114 -24.93 12.84 -3.23
#